data_AF-A0A397DWV0-F1
#
_entry.id   AF-A0A397DWV0-F1
#
_cell.length_a   1.000
_cell.length_b   1.000
_cell.length_c   1.000
_cell.angle_alpha   90.00
_cell.angle_beta   90.00
_cell.angle_gamma   90.00
#
_symmetry.space_group_name_H-M   'P 1'
#
loop_
_entity.id
_entity.type
_entity.pdbx_description
1 polymer ?
#
loop_
_entity_poly.entity_id
_entity_poly.type
_entity_poly.pdbx_seq_one_letter_code
_entity_poly.pdbx_strand_id
1 'polypeptide(L)'
;MEYISTLQMQAAAILSVLDAAPSSSDRSDLLSDTMSLLSVDPSAPHEHSLHTDLDVAVLHASPFLLQLPDKRYVPLPELNIKQEQHRLHRIFSDSNRALRTIHGVMSVDTLRKVLDRNATVLHFSGHGGGVGDGQQDFLVFEDCNATGLGHLIDSPTLQSILCSGLPSPSLKLVFVSSCHSRQVGEVFLRAGVQHVVCVKQNEKILDEVSIMFAQAFYHAILHGRTVPQAFAIAQSRVRAETSSQLKFESGKFVLLQRCSCAALERPNDCKCVFEPLFFDVPQGKFFNLQLHNAQKRHLLPALPPIVLGREMELH
;
A
#
# COMPACT_ATOMS: atom_id res chain seq x y z
N MET A 1 -7.21 -31.91 -5.56
CA MET A 1 -5.89 -31.90 -6.22
C MET A 1 -5.68 -30.64 -7.06
N GLU A 2 -6.70 -30.15 -7.79
CA GLU A 2 -6.60 -28.87 -8.54
C GLU A 2 -6.23 -27.66 -7.66
N TYR A 3 -6.88 -27.47 -6.51
CA TYR A 3 -6.58 -26.34 -5.60
C TYR A 3 -5.10 -26.27 -5.16
N ILE A 4 -4.50 -27.41 -4.81
CA ILE A 4 -3.09 -27.49 -4.40
C ILE A 4 -2.16 -27.18 -5.58
N SER A 5 -2.50 -27.67 -6.78
CA SER A 5 -1.75 -27.39 -8.02
C SER A 5 -1.77 -25.89 -8.36
N THR A 6 -2.92 -25.24 -8.24
CA THR A 6 -3.08 -23.80 -8.52
C THR A 6 -2.19 -22.96 -7.60
N LEU A 7 -2.16 -23.26 -6.30
CA LEU A 7 -1.33 -22.55 -5.34
C LEU A 7 0.18 -22.86 -5.45
N GLN A 8 0.56 -24.07 -5.87
CA GLN A 8 1.96 -24.37 -6.19
C GLN A 8 2.44 -23.57 -7.41
N MET A 9 1.58 -23.39 -8.41
CA MET A 9 1.88 -22.47 -9.51
C MET A 9 1.92 -21.01 -9.04
N GLN A 10 1.07 -20.60 -8.07
CA GLN A 10 1.11 -19.26 -7.46
C GLN A 10 2.48 -18.97 -6.86
N ALA A 11 2.94 -19.87 -6.01
CA ALA A 11 4.25 -19.79 -5.38
C ALA A 11 5.42 -19.69 -6.37
N ALA A 12 5.39 -20.53 -7.40
CA ALA A 12 6.43 -20.58 -8.42
C ALA A 12 6.45 -19.29 -9.26
N ALA A 13 5.29 -18.69 -9.50
CA ALA A 13 5.19 -17.42 -10.22
C ALA A 13 5.64 -16.23 -9.36
N ILE A 14 5.42 -16.27 -8.05
CA ILE A 14 6.07 -15.33 -7.12
C ILE A 14 7.58 -15.49 -7.26
N LEU A 15 8.11 -16.70 -7.07
CA LEU A 15 9.55 -16.96 -7.13
C LEU A 15 10.22 -16.53 -8.43
N SER A 16 9.62 -16.83 -9.59
CA SER A 16 10.16 -16.39 -10.88
C SER A 16 10.10 -14.86 -11.05
N VAL A 17 9.19 -14.20 -10.34
CA VAL A 17 9.16 -12.74 -10.22
C VAL A 17 10.30 -12.22 -9.34
N LEU A 18 10.76 -12.98 -8.36
CA LEU A 18 11.78 -12.55 -7.40
C LEU A 18 13.22 -12.83 -7.85
N ASP A 19 13.47 -13.83 -8.70
CA ASP A 19 14.82 -14.25 -9.14
C ASP A 19 15.54 -13.28 -10.13
N ALA A 20 14.95 -12.12 -10.44
CA ALA A 20 15.59 -11.09 -11.27
C ALA A 20 16.30 -10.05 -10.37
N ALA A 21 17.61 -10.20 -10.22
CA ALA A 21 18.43 -9.47 -9.25
C ALA A 21 18.41 -7.93 -9.40
N PRO A 22 18.25 -7.16 -8.31
CA PRO A 22 18.67 -5.76 -8.23
C PRO A 22 20.16 -5.64 -7.86
N SER A 23 20.83 -4.64 -8.45
CA SER A 23 22.23 -4.30 -8.19
C SER A 23 22.42 -3.64 -6.83
N SER A 24 23.35 -4.17 -6.04
CA SER A 24 23.68 -3.72 -4.69
C SER A 24 24.67 -2.54 -4.68
N SER A 25 24.23 -1.37 -4.20
CA SER A 25 25.11 -0.38 -3.57
C SER A 25 24.27 0.62 -2.76
N ASP A 26 24.31 0.53 -1.44
CA ASP A 26 24.99 1.54 -0.62
C ASP A 26 24.71 1.34 0.87
N ARG A 27 25.79 1.51 1.65
CA ARG A 27 25.85 1.49 3.11
C ARG A 27 25.84 2.94 3.63
N SER A 28 25.46 3.07 4.91
CA SER A 28 25.46 4.27 5.79
C SER A 28 24.44 5.36 5.39
N ASP A 29 23.62 5.90 6.28
CA ASP A 29 23.99 6.58 7.53
C ASP A 29 23.03 6.31 8.71
N LEU A 30 23.61 6.09 9.89
CA LEU A 30 22.95 6.04 11.19
C LEU A 30 23.04 7.42 11.85
N LEU A 31 21.92 8.14 11.98
CA LEU A 31 21.76 9.14 13.04
C LEU A 31 20.29 9.17 13.52
N SER A 32 20.17 8.93 14.82
CA SER A 32 19.01 9.09 15.71
C SER A 32 18.15 10.31 15.41
N ASP A 33 16.82 10.16 15.48
CA ASP A 33 15.93 11.21 15.97
C ASP A 33 14.64 10.63 16.58
N THR A 34 14.53 10.76 17.89
CA THR A 34 13.32 10.53 18.70
C THR A 34 12.22 11.52 18.32
N MET A 35 11.05 11.02 17.91
CA MET A 35 9.90 11.87 17.60
C MET A 35 9.12 12.27 18.85
N SER A 36 8.99 13.59 18.99
CA SER A 36 8.23 14.38 19.94
C SER A 36 6.87 13.78 20.35
N LEU A 37 6.72 13.50 21.64
CA LEU A 37 5.44 13.32 22.31
C LEU A 37 4.92 14.70 22.73
N LEU A 38 3.85 15.18 22.09
CA LEU A 38 3.05 16.28 22.64
C LEU A 38 1.66 15.73 23.00
N SER A 39 1.39 15.82 24.29
CA SER A 39 0.13 15.57 24.98
C SER A 39 -1.00 16.45 24.44
N VAL A 40 -2.15 15.82 24.16
CA VAL A 40 -3.40 16.49 23.80
C VAL A 40 -4.03 17.09 25.05
N ASP A 41 -4.42 18.37 24.98
CA ASP A 41 -5.10 19.15 26.01
C ASP A 41 -6.59 18.71 26.12
N PRO A 42 -7.09 18.29 27.29
CA PRO A 42 -8.42 17.68 27.45
C PRO A 42 -9.59 18.69 27.47
N SER A 43 -9.39 19.92 27.02
CA SER A 43 -10.36 21.02 27.19
C SER A 43 -11.21 21.37 25.96
N ALA A 44 -11.14 20.61 24.86
CA ALA A 44 -12.00 20.84 23.68
C ALA A 44 -13.33 20.06 23.77
N PRO A 45 -14.49 20.70 23.51
CA PRO A 45 -15.79 20.01 23.51
C PRO A 45 -15.86 19.06 22.30
N HIS A 46 -15.85 17.75 22.56
CA HIS A 46 -16.03 16.73 21.54
C HIS A 46 -17.51 16.53 21.24
N GLU A 47 -17.99 17.08 20.12
CA GLU A 47 -19.12 16.49 19.41
C GLU A 47 -18.66 15.10 18.95
N HIS A 48 -19.15 14.05 19.63
CA HIS A 48 -18.84 12.68 19.29
C HIS A 48 -19.57 12.29 17.99
N SER A 49 -18.97 12.57 16.83
CA SER A 49 -19.19 11.71 15.67
C SER A 49 -18.52 10.37 15.99
N LEU A 50 -19.28 9.27 15.94
CA LEU A 50 -18.76 7.92 16.16
C LEU A 50 -17.82 7.45 15.01
N HIS A 51 -17.64 8.27 13.99
CA HIS A 51 -16.79 8.03 12.83
C HIS A 51 -15.60 9.00 12.85
N THR A 52 -14.41 8.48 13.14
CA THR A 52 -13.17 9.19 12.82
C THR A 52 -12.88 8.95 11.35
N ASP A 53 -13.30 9.87 10.48
CA ASP A 53 -12.93 9.81 9.08
C ASP A 53 -11.40 9.83 8.96
N LEU A 54 -10.86 8.94 8.15
CA LEU A 54 -9.43 8.78 7.94
C LEU A 54 -9.06 9.28 6.54
N ASP A 55 -8.08 10.17 6.44
CA ASP A 55 -7.73 10.77 5.15
C ASP A 55 -6.84 9.82 4.35
N VAL A 56 -5.78 9.27 4.98
CA VAL A 56 -4.82 8.38 4.32
C VAL A 56 -4.42 7.21 5.22
N ALA A 57 -4.57 6.00 4.72
CA ALA A 57 -3.97 4.80 5.31
C ALA A 57 -2.73 4.39 4.51
N VAL A 58 -1.57 4.32 5.16
CA VAL A 58 -0.33 3.82 4.57
C VAL A 58 -0.01 2.46 5.21
N LEU A 59 -0.32 1.40 4.48
CA LEU A 59 -0.16 0.04 4.94
C LEU A 59 0.93 -0.67 4.13
N HIS A 60 1.66 -1.58 4.79
CA HIS A 60 2.72 -2.35 4.14
C HIS A 60 2.70 -3.81 4.57
N ALA A 61 3.14 -4.72 3.70
CA ALA A 61 3.43 -6.11 4.05
C ALA A 61 4.82 -6.47 3.53
N SER A 62 5.70 -6.91 4.43
CA SER A 62 7.04 -7.37 4.10
C SER A 62 7.38 -8.66 4.87
N PRO A 63 6.55 -9.72 4.74
CA PRO A 63 6.82 -10.98 5.42
C PRO A 63 8.11 -11.61 4.89
N PHE A 64 8.80 -12.39 5.72
CA PHE A 64 10.06 -13.02 5.36
C PHE A 64 9.87 -14.25 4.48
N LEU A 65 8.82 -15.01 4.78
CA LEU A 65 8.56 -16.29 4.16
C LEU A 65 7.10 -16.36 3.69
N LEU A 66 6.89 -17.03 2.57
CA LEU A 66 5.58 -17.46 2.12
C LEU A 66 5.46 -18.96 2.33
N GLN A 67 4.40 -19.39 3.03
CA GLN A 67 4.09 -20.82 3.13
C GLN A 67 3.23 -21.25 1.96
N LEU A 68 3.67 -22.27 1.24
CA LEU A 68 2.92 -22.87 0.14
C LEU A 68 2.01 -23.97 0.69
N PRO A 69 0.96 -24.40 -0.02
CA PRO A 69 0.06 -25.44 0.51
C PRO A 69 0.67 -26.81 0.65
N ASP A 70 1.77 -27.08 -0.05
CA ASP A 70 2.59 -28.27 0.16
C ASP A 70 3.48 -28.16 1.41
N LYS A 71 3.26 -27.13 2.23
CA LYS A 71 3.96 -26.79 3.47
C LYS A 71 5.42 -26.38 3.29
N ARG A 72 5.88 -26.18 2.06
CA ARG A 72 7.20 -25.59 1.82
C ARG A 72 7.18 -24.10 2.11
N TYR A 73 8.32 -23.57 2.51
CA TYR A 73 8.54 -22.15 2.72
C TYR A 73 9.40 -21.59 1.61
N VAL A 74 9.05 -20.37 1.22
CA VAL A 74 9.72 -19.64 0.15
C VAL A 74 10.13 -18.27 0.68
N PRO A 75 11.41 -17.87 0.54
CA PRO A 75 11.83 -16.54 0.94
C PRO A 75 11.26 -15.47 0.02
N LEU A 76 10.82 -14.36 0.61
CA LEU A 76 10.45 -13.15 -0.11
C LEU A 76 11.60 -12.13 -0.01
N PRO A 77 11.91 -11.39 -1.09
CA PRO A 77 12.96 -10.39 -1.08
C PRO A 77 12.57 -9.20 -0.21
N GLU A 78 13.58 -8.51 0.27
CA GLU A 78 13.37 -7.30 1.06
C GLU A 78 12.88 -6.15 0.18
N LEU A 79 11.79 -5.52 0.61
CA LEU A 79 11.30 -4.28 0.03
C LEU A 79 11.79 -3.09 0.84
N ASN A 80 12.10 -1.98 0.19
CA ASN A 80 12.55 -0.76 0.87
C ASN A 80 11.40 0.06 1.48
N ILE A 81 10.59 -0.59 2.30
CA ILE A 81 9.40 -0.01 2.96
C ILE A 81 9.78 1.17 3.86
N LYS A 82 10.91 1.07 4.57
CA LYS A 82 11.37 2.13 5.48
C LYS A 82 11.60 3.45 4.73
N GLN A 83 12.25 3.39 3.58
CA GLN A 83 12.49 4.59 2.77
C GLN A 83 11.17 5.14 2.22
N GLU A 84 10.28 4.30 1.72
CA GLU A 84 8.97 4.73 1.23
C GLU A 84 8.17 5.46 2.32
N GLN A 85 8.04 4.85 3.51
CA GLN A 85 7.33 5.44 4.64
C GLN A 85 7.94 6.77 5.07
N HIS A 86 9.27 6.86 5.14
CA HIS A 86 9.94 8.11 5.49
C HIS A 86 9.65 9.22 4.46
N ARG A 87 9.68 8.90 3.16
CA ARG A 87 9.37 9.85 2.08
C ARG A 87 7.92 10.32 2.15
N LEU A 88 6.96 9.40 2.31
CA LEU A 88 5.54 9.73 2.42
C LEU A 88 5.24 10.57 3.66
N HIS A 89 5.80 10.20 4.82
CA HIS A 89 5.64 10.97 6.05
C HIS A 89 6.12 12.41 5.89
N ARG A 90 7.28 12.62 5.27
CA ARG A 90 7.81 13.95 5.00
C ARG A 90 6.86 14.77 4.11
N ILE A 91 6.32 14.16 3.05
CA ILE A 91 5.38 14.84 2.15
C ILE A 91 4.10 15.24 2.89
N PHE A 92 3.55 14.36 3.72
CA PHE A 92 2.36 14.68 4.52
C PHE A 92 2.64 15.80 5.53
N SER A 93 3.81 15.77 6.18
CA SER A 93 4.25 16.81 7.09
C SER A 93 4.43 18.16 6.41
N ASP A 94 5.09 18.19 5.25
CA ASP A 94 5.42 19.41 4.53
C ASP A 94 4.19 20.02 3.82
N SER A 95 3.10 19.27 3.67
CA SER A 95 1.89 19.71 2.98
C SER A 95 1.10 20.82 3.69
N ASN A 96 1.37 21.06 4.98
CA ASN A 96 0.63 22.00 5.84
C ASN A 96 -0.91 21.77 5.82
N ARG A 97 -1.33 20.52 5.67
CA ARG A 97 -2.73 20.08 5.75
C ARG A 97 -2.97 19.26 7.00
N ALA A 98 -4.13 19.44 7.62
CA ALA A 98 -4.54 18.69 8.80
C ALA A 98 -4.98 17.25 8.48
N LEU A 99 -4.10 16.50 7.82
CA LEU A 99 -4.35 15.11 7.41
C LEU A 99 -4.33 14.19 8.63
N ARG A 100 -5.35 13.35 8.74
CA ARG A 100 -5.38 12.18 9.63
C ARG A 100 -4.86 10.99 8.86
N THR A 101 -3.68 10.53 9.24
CA THR A 101 -3.01 9.39 8.61
C THR A 101 -2.87 8.23 9.59
N ILE A 102 -2.82 7.00 9.09
CA ILE A 102 -2.38 5.83 9.86
C ILE A 102 -1.28 5.13 9.11
N HIS A 103 -0.33 4.58 9.85
CA HIS A 103 0.70 3.69 9.32
C HIS A 103 0.58 2.34 10.01
N GLY A 104 0.74 1.25 9.27
CA GLY A 104 0.60 -0.07 9.85
C GLY A 104 0.97 -1.21 8.93
N VAL A 105 0.99 -2.41 9.51
CA VAL A 105 1.20 -3.65 8.78
C VAL A 105 -0.12 -4.11 8.17
N MET A 106 -0.10 -4.43 6.88
CA MET A 106 -1.25 -4.91 6.13
C MET A 106 -1.53 -6.38 6.48
N SER A 107 -2.62 -6.57 7.20
CA SER A 107 -3.28 -7.87 7.41
C SER A 107 -4.76 -7.73 7.08
N VAL A 108 -5.48 -8.85 7.02
CA VAL A 108 -6.94 -8.83 6.85
C VAL A 108 -7.61 -7.97 7.92
N ASP A 109 -7.17 -8.10 9.18
CA ASP A 109 -7.73 -7.34 10.30
C ASP A 109 -7.42 -5.85 10.21
N THR A 110 -6.19 -5.49 9.83
CA THR A 110 -5.81 -4.08 9.66
C THR A 110 -6.61 -3.45 8.53
N LEU A 111 -6.74 -4.13 7.39
CA LEU A 111 -7.53 -3.63 6.26
C LEU A 111 -8.98 -3.37 6.68
N ARG A 112 -9.61 -4.29 7.41
CA ARG A 112 -10.97 -4.09 7.94
C ARG A 112 -11.05 -2.87 8.85
N LYS A 113 -10.11 -2.70 9.78
CA LYS A 113 -10.05 -1.51 10.66
C LYS A 113 -9.93 -0.20 9.88
N VAL A 114 -9.24 -0.20 8.75
CA VAL A 114 -9.11 0.97 7.85
C VAL A 114 -10.44 1.27 7.16
N LEU A 115 -11.12 0.23 6.66
CA LEU A 115 -12.43 0.38 6.03
C LEU A 115 -13.49 0.88 7.01
N ASP A 116 -13.51 0.37 8.24
CA ASP A 116 -14.44 0.78 9.32
C ASP A 116 -14.27 2.27 9.72
N ARG A 117 -13.10 2.85 9.44
CA ARG A 117 -12.78 4.28 9.70
C ARG A 117 -13.02 5.19 8.48
N ASN A 118 -13.75 4.71 7.47
CA ASN A 118 -14.06 5.48 6.26
C ASN A 118 -12.81 6.08 5.58
N ALA A 119 -11.74 5.30 5.46
CA ALA A 119 -10.53 5.78 4.80
C ALA A 119 -10.82 6.32 3.39
N THR A 120 -10.30 7.50 3.07
CA THR A 120 -10.44 8.09 1.74
C THR A 120 -9.38 7.55 0.78
N VAL A 121 -8.15 7.42 1.26
CA VAL A 121 -7.01 6.91 0.47
C VAL A 121 -6.38 5.71 1.16
N LEU A 122 -6.11 4.65 0.41
CA LEU A 122 -5.29 3.52 0.84
C LEU A 122 -4.02 3.44 -0.01
N HIS A 123 -2.87 3.57 0.61
CA HIS A 123 -1.58 3.23 0.04
C HIS A 123 -1.17 1.86 0.57
N PHE A 124 -0.93 0.91 -0.32
CA PHE A 124 -0.44 -0.41 0.03
C PHE A 124 0.88 -0.70 -0.67
N SER A 125 1.87 -1.15 0.10
CA SER A 125 3.16 -1.58 -0.41
C SER A 125 3.47 -2.99 0.02
N GLY A 126 3.84 -3.85 -0.91
CA GLY A 126 4.11 -5.24 -0.58
C GLY A 126 4.31 -6.10 -1.81
N HIS A 127 4.35 -7.40 -1.59
CA HIS A 127 4.49 -8.36 -2.68
C HIS A 127 3.16 -8.64 -3.35
N GLY A 128 3.23 -8.82 -4.66
CA GLY A 128 2.14 -9.30 -5.50
C GLY A 128 2.71 -10.16 -6.60
N GLY A 129 1.85 -10.95 -7.21
CA GLY A 129 2.22 -11.80 -8.33
C GLY A 129 1.00 -12.33 -9.06
N GLY A 130 1.22 -12.97 -10.19
CA GLY A 130 0.18 -13.61 -10.99
C GLY A 130 0.58 -15.02 -11.40
N VAL A 131 -0.37 -15.94 -11.46
CA VAL A 131 -0.12 -17.36 -11.78
C VAL A 131 -0.26 -17.64 -13.27
N GLY A 132 0.76 -18.26 -13.85
CA GLY A 132 0.70 -18.76 -15.23
C GLY A 132 0.32 -17.68 -16.23
N ASP A 133 -0.16 -18.08 -17.40
CA ASP A 133 -0.49 -17.20 -18.54
C ASP A 133 -1.78 -16.38 -18.30
N GLY A 134 -1.82 -15.62 -17.20
CA GLY A 134 -2.84 -14.61 -16.90
C GLY A 134 -4.03 -15.05 -16.03
N GLN A 135 -3.98 -16.20 -15.33
CA GLN A 135 -5.19 -16.76 -14.71
C GLN A 135 -5.63 -16.10 -13.40
N GLN A 136 -4.72 -15.72 -12.47
CA GLN A 136 -5.11 -15.04 -11.21
C GLN A 136 -3.96 -14.21 -10.61
N ASP A 137 -4.22 -12.95 -10.26
CA ASP A 137 -3.31 -12.12 -9.45
C ASP A 137 -3.66 -12.22 -7.95
N PHE A 138 -2.64 -12.11 -7.10
CA PHE A 138 -2.73 -12.14 -5.64
C PHE A 138 -1.86 -11.05 -5.00
N LEU A 139 -2.24 -10.65 -3.79
CA LEU A 139 -1.41 -9.85 -2.89
C LEU A 139 -0.91 -10.71 -1.73
N VAL A 140 0.24 -10.36 -1.19
CA VAL A 140 0.77 -10.98 0.03
C VAL A 140 0.53 -10.02 1.19
N PHE A 141 -0.32 -10.42 2.13
CA PHE A 141 -0.50 -9.74 3.41
C PHE A 141 0.32 -10.43 4.49
N GLU A 142 0.41 -9.83 5.66
CA GLU A 142 1.02 -10.47 6.83
C GLU A 142 -0.01 -11.33 7.57
N ASP A 143 0.42 -12.52 7.98
CA ASP A 143 -0.37 -13.40 8.84
C ASP A 143 -0.34 -12.89 10.29
N CYS A 144 -1.50 -12.53 10.83
CA CYS A 144 -1.61 -12.07 12.21
C CYS A 144 -1.34 -13.17 13.24
N ASN A 145 -1.38 -14.44 12.83
CA ASN A 145 -1.16 -15.58 13.71
C ASN A 145 0.27 -16.16 13.60
N ALA A 146 1.05 -15.72 12.61
CA ALA A 146 2.39 -16.23 12.36
C ALA A 146 3.34 -15.12 11.89
N THR A 147 4.12 -14.59 12.82
CA THR A 147 5.08 -13.51 12.55
C THR A 147 6.06 -13.87 11.44
N GLY A 148 6.20 -12.98 10.46
CA GLY A 148 7.11 -13.15 9.33
C GLY A 148 6.59 -14.08 8.24
N LEU A 149 5.36 -14.62 8.36
CA LEU A 149 4.71 -15.38 7.30
C LEU A 149 3.74 -14.51 6.48
N GLY A 150 3.80 -14.70 5.17
CA GLY A 150 2.86 -14.11 4.23
C GLY A 150 1.59 -14.93 4.11
N HIS A 151 0.46 -14.23 3.98
CA HIS A 151 -0.85 -14.75 3.69
C HIS A 151 -1.27 -14.31 2.27
N LEU A 152 -1.49 -15.26 1.38
CA LEU A 152 -1.96 -15.00 0.02
C LEU A 152 -3.43 -14.57 0.03
N ILE A 153 -3.69 -13.40 -0.53
CA ILE A 153 -5.04 -12.89 -0.74
C ILE A 153 -5.31 -12.83 -2.24
N ASP A 154 -6.22 -13.69 -2.69
CA ASP A 154 -6.69 -13.70 -4.07
C ASP A 154 -7.76 -12.62 -4.33
N SER A 155 -8.06 -12.40 -5.60
CA SER A 155 -9.04 -11.39 -6.02
C SER A 155 -10.45 -11.60 -5.43
N PRO A 156 -11.03 -12.82 -5.37
CA PRO A 156 -12.31 -13.06 -4.71
C PRO A 156 -12.29 -12.77 -3.21
N THR A 157 -11.24 -13.17 -2.48
CA THR A 157 -11.12 -12.91 -1.04
C THR A 157 -11.00 -11.42 -0.77
N LEU A 158 -10.17 -10.71 -1.55
CA LEU A 158 -10.06 -9.25 -1.46
C LEU A 158 -11.42 -8.57 -1.70
N GLN A 159 -12.18 -9.01 -2.70
CA GLN A 159 -13.52 -8.47 -2.97
C GLN A 159 -14.46 -8.71 -1.78
N SER A 160 -14.43 -9.89 -1.19
CA SER A 160 -15.24 -10.22 0.00
C SER A 160 -14.88 -9.33 1.19
N ILE A 161 -13.60 -9.03 1.40
CA ILE A 161 -13.14 -8.12 2.46
C ILE A 161 -13.65 -6.70 2.21
N LEU A 162 -13.52 -6.18 0.97
CA LEU A 162 -13.92 -4.83 0.60
C LEU A 162 -15.43 -4.59 0.67
N CYS A 163 -16.23 -5.62 0.36
CA CYS A 163 -17.69 -5.56 0.38
C CYS A 163 -18.30 -6.11 1.68
N SER A 164 -17.49 -6.41 2.70
CA SER A 164 -18.00 -6.91 3.99
C SER A 164 -18.60 -5.76 4.80
N GLY A 165 -19.92 -5.76 4.97
CA GLY A 165 -20.64 -4.86 5.88
C GLY A 165 -21.12 -3.54 5.29
N LEU A 166 -20.65 -3.16 4.10
CA LEU A 166 -21.11 -1.98 3.35
C LEU A 166 -21.27 -2.29 1.85
N PRO A 167 -22.20 -1.61 1.15
CA PRO A 167 -22.38 -1.79 -0.30
C PRO A 167 -21.14 -1.41 -1.11
N SER A 168 -20.35 -0.44 -0.62
CA SER A 168 -19.11 0.04 -1.22
C SER A 168 -18.21 0.67 -0.15
N PRO A 169 -16.88 0.54 -0.24
CA PRO A 169 -15.97 1.20 0.68
C PRO A 169 -15.95 2.72 0.45
N SER A 170 -15.63 3.49 1.49
CA SER A 170 -15.44 4.96 1.42
C SER A 170 -14.17 5.39 0.67
N LEU A 171 -13.37 4.42 0.21
CA LEU A 171 -12.13 4.62 -0.52
C LEU A 171 -12.40 5.28 -1.87
N LYS A 172 -11.81 6.46 -2.09
CA LYS A 172 -11.81 7.16 -3.38
C LYS A 172 -10.58 6.82 -4.22
N LEU A 173 -9.45 6.57 -3.56
CA LEU A 173 -8.16 6.27 -4.21
C LEU A 173 -7.45 5.11 -3.51
N VAL A 174 -6.98 4.17 -4.31
CA VAL A 174 -6.07 3.10 -3.87
C VAL A 174 -4.77 3.19 -4.67
N PHE A 175 -3.63 3.19 -3.98
CA PHE A 175 -2.31 3.10 -4.58
C PHE A 175 -1.73 1.74 -4.20
N VAL A 176 -1.47 0.88 -5.19
CA VAL A 176 -0.94 -0.47 -5.00
C VAL A 176 0.49 -0.51 -5.53
N SER A 177 1.45 -0.38 -4.62
CA SER A 177 2.89 -0.52 -4.83
C SER A 177 3.27 -2.01 -4.74
N SER A 178 2.80 -2.81 -5.70
CA SER A 178 3.16 -4.23 -5.83
C SER A 178 3.24 -4.65 -7.29
N CYS A 179 4.12 -5.61 -7.59
CA CYS A 179 4.22 -6.21 -8.93
C CYS A 179 2.91 -6.93 -9.31
N HIS A 180 2.59 -6.99 -10.62
CA HIS A 180 1.40 -7.67 -11.16
C HIS A 180 0.07 -7.24 -10.50
N SER A 181 -0.10 -5.96 -10.19
CA SER A 181 -1.25 -5.47 -9.41
C SER A 181 -2.47 -5.07 -10.23
N ARG A 182 -2.48 -5.27 -11.55
CA ARG A 182 -3.59 -4.81 -12.40
C ARG A 182 -4.91 -5.51 -12.10
N GLN A 183 -4.98 -6.85 -12.01
CA GLN A 183 -6.27 -7.51 -11.75
C GLN A 183 -6.76 -7.19 -10.34
N VAL A 184 -5.84 -7.05 -9.37
CA VAL A 184 -6.15 -6.55 -8.03
C VAL A 184 -6.74 -5.13 -8.11
N GLY A 185 -6.20 -4.26 -8.96
CA GLY A 185 -6.76 -2.93 -9.19
C GLY A 185 -8.19 -2.95 -9.72
N GLU A 186 -8.51 -3.89 -10.60
CA GLU A 186 -9.90 -4.11 -11.08
C GLU A 186 -10.84 -4.59 -9.96
N VAL A 187 -10.34 -5.33 -8.96
CA VAL A 187 -11.13 -5.70 -7.77
C VAL A 187 -11.56 -4.46 -7.00
N PHE A 188 -10.64 -3.52 -6.75
CA PHE A 188 -10.94 -2.26 -6.08
C PHE A 188 -11.94 -1.42 -6.89
N LEU A 189 -11.78 -1.33 -8.22
CA LEU A 189 -12.75 -0.63 -9.07
C LEU A 189 -14.15 -1.27 -9.00
N ARG A 190 -14.25 -2.60 -9.02
CA ARG A 190 -15.52 -3.32 -8.90
C ARG A 190 -16.16 -3.15 -7.52
N ALA A 191 -15.35 -2.98 -6.48
CA ALA A 191 -15.84 -2.69 -5.13
C ALA A 191 -16.39 -1.25 -5.01
N GLY A 192 -16.11 -0.36 -5.96
CA GLY A 192 -16.63 1.01 -5.99
C GLY A 192 -15.59 2.11 -5.82
N VAL A 193 -14.29 1.77 -5.76
CA VAL A 193 -13.21 2.76 -5.71
C VAL A 193 -13.15 3.52 -7.03
N GLN A 194 -13.00 4.85 -6.98
CA GLN A 194 -13.01 5.70 -8.18
C GLN A 194 -11.68 5.67 -8.93
N HIS A 195 -10.56 5.63 -8.19
CA HIS A 195 -9.22 5.66 -8.76
C HIS A 195 -8.34 4.58 -8.17
N VAL A 196 -7.61 3.86 -9.02
CA VAL A 196 -6.61 2.89 -8.59
C VAL A 196 -5.33 3.08 -9.38
N VAL A 197 -4.23 3.36 -8.68
CA VAL A 197 -2.89 3.35 -9.25
C VAL A 197 -2.29 1.97 -8.99
N CYS A 198 -1.89 1.28 -10.04
CA CYS A 198 -1.30 -0.05 -9.96
C CYS A 198 -0.21 -0.22 -11.02
N VAL A 199 0.47 -1.36 -11.00
CA VAL A 199 1.47 -1.76 -11.99
C VAL A 199 0.80 -2.64 -13.05
N LYS A 200 1.23 -2.52 -14.30
CA LYS A 200 0.79 -3.36 -15.42
C LYS A 200 0.91 -4.84 -15.08
N GLN A 201 0.03 -5.63 -15.68
CA GLN A 201 0.15 -7.08 -15.63
C GLN A 201 1.46 -7.51 -16.31
N ASN A 202 2.11 -8.52 -15.74
CA ASN A 202 3.37 -9.08 -16.25
C ASN A 202 4.58 -8.14 -16.20
N GLU A 203 4.47 -7.02 -15.49
CA GLU A 203 5.57 -6.07 -15.29
C GLU A 203 6.05 -6.09 -13.84
N LYS A 204 7.37 -6.06 -13.69
CA LYS A 204 8.05 -5.83 -12.41
C LYS A 204 8.44 -4.37 -12.32
N ILE A 205 8.42 -3.80 -11.13
CA ILE A 205 8.87 -2.43 -10.90
C ILE A 205 9.94 -2.40 -9.83
N LEU A 206 10.90 -1.50 -10.00
CA LEU A 206 11.94 -1.26 -8.99
C LEU A 206 11.39 -0.44 -7.83
N ASP A 207 11.79 -0.78 -6.61
CA ASP A 207 11.39 -0.08 -5.38
C ASP A 207 11.69 1.42 -5.47
N GLU A 208 12.88 1.79 -5.93
CA GLU A 208 13.29 3.20 -6.07
C GLU A 208 12.33 3.98 -6.99
N VAL A 209 11.90 3.38 -8.09
CA VAL A 209 10.95 4.00 -9.02
C VAL A 209 9.58 4.11 -8.39
N SER A 210 9.14 3.10 -7.65
CA SER A 210 7.86 3.09 -6.93
C SER A 210 7.80 4.19 -5.88
N ILE A 211 8.86 4.33 -5.08
CA ILE A 211 9.00 5.40 -4.08
C ILE A 211 9.02 6.78 -4.75
N MET A 212 9.80 6.95 -5.83
CA MET A 212 9.87 8.22 -6.57
C MET A 212 8.50 8.61 -7.16
N PHE A 213 7.80 7.64 -7.75
CA PHE A 213 6.48 7.84 -8.33
C PHE A 213 5.48 8.23 -7.25
N ALA A 214 5.40 7.46 -6.16
CA ALA A 214 4.51 7.74 -5.03
C ALA A 214 4.78 9.14 -4.45
N GLN A 215 6.05 9.51 -4.28
CA GLN A 215 6.43 10.83 -3.78
C GLN A 215 5.91 11.96 -4.66
N ALA A 216 6.15 11.90 -5.97
CA ALA A 216 5.68 12.93 -6.90
C ALA A 216 4.15 12.98 -6.99
N PHE A 217 3.52 11.81 -6.93
CA PHE A 217 2.07 11.65 -6.98
C PHE A 217 1.38 12.28 -5.76
N TYR A 218 1.75 11.89 -4.53
CA TYR A 218 1.15 12.46 -3.32
C TYR A 218 1.45 13.94 -3.16
N HIS A 219 2.67 14.38 -3.51
CA HIS A 219 2.98 15.80 -3.53
C HIS A 219 2.02 16.57 -4.43
N ALA A 220 1.74 16.09 -5.65
CA ALA A 220 0.81 16.75 -6.56
C ALA A 220 -0.64 16.78 -6.01
N ILE A 221 -1.15 15.67 -5.48
CA ILE A 221 -2.53 15.61 -4.94
C ILE A 221 -2.71 16.56 -3.76
N LEU A 222 -1.74 16.61 -2.84
CA LEU A 222 -1.79 17.51 -1.69
C LEU A 222 -1.75 18.98 -2.09
N HIS A 223 -1.17 19.30 -3.24
CA HIS A 223 -1.16 20.65 -3.81
C HIS A 223 -2.35 20.91 -4.77
N GLY A 224 -3.44 20.17 -4.61
CA GLY A 224 -4.71 20.45 -5.28
C GLY A 224 -4.80 19.94 -6.71
N ARG A 225 -3.89 19.06 -7.15
CA ARG A 225 -4.03 18.38 -8.45
C ARG A 225 -5.03 17.23 -8.34
N THR A 226 -5.74 16.99 -9.43
CA THR A 226 -6.63 15.82 -9.55
C THR A 226 -5.81 14.53 -9.64
N VAL A 227 -6.43 13.38 -9.41
CA VAL A 227 -5.72 12.09 -9.51
C VAL A 227 -5.10 11.87 -10.90
N PRO A 228 -5.82 12.10 -12.03
CA PRO A 228 -5.22 11.99 -13.36
C PRO A 228 -4.04 12.95 -13.58
N GLN A 229 -4.14 14.20 -13.09
CA GLN A 229 -3.06 15.18 -13.20
C GLN A 229 -1.84 14.77 -12.38
N ALA A 230 -2.05 14.33 -11.14
CA ALA A 230 -0.99 13.85 -10.26
C ALA A 230 -0.28 12.62 -10.84
N PHE A 231 -1.02 11.70 -11.45
CA PHE A 231 -0.47 10.54 -12.15
C PHE A 231 0.44 10.97 -13.33
N ALA A 232 0.00 11.92 -14.15
CA ALA A 232 0.80 12.45 -15.25
C ALA A 232 2.07 13.19 -14.77
N ILE A 233 1.99 13.92 -13.66
CA ILE A 233 3.13 14.57 -13.00
C ILE A 233 4.13 13.52 -12.51
N ALA A 234 3.66 12.46 -11.85
CA ALA A 234 4.50 11.38 -11.36
C ALA A 234 5.21 10.62 -12.49
N GLN A 235 4.50 10.32 -13.59
CA GLN A 235 5.13 9.76 -14.79
C GLN A 235 6.22 10.67 -15.34
N SER A 236 5.95 11.98 -15.42
CA SER A 236 6.93 12.96 -15.90
C SER A 236 8.18 13.01 -15.00
N ARG A 237 8.01 12.93 -13.67
CA ARG A 237 9.14 12.90 -12.73
C ARG A 237 10.03 11.69 -12.93
N VAL A 238 9.46 10.50 -13.14
CA VAL A 238 10.23 9.27 -13.40
C VAL A 238 10.94 9.36 -14.77
N ARG A 239 10.28 9.90 -15.80
CA ARG A 239 10.91 10.10 -17.13
C ARG A 239 12.04 11.11 -17.14
N ALA A 240 12.02 12.07 -16.22
CA ALA A 240 13.06 13.08 -16.09
C ALA A 240 14.37 12.53 -15.51
N GLU A 241 14.37 11.28 -15.02
CA GLU A 241 15.56 10.68 -14.43
C GLU A 241 16.66 10.44 -15.47
N THR A 242 17.93 10.60 -15.10
CA THR A 242 19.03 10.59 -16.09
C THR A 242 19.37 9.18 -16.56
N SER A 243 19.20 8.18 -15.69
CA SER A 243 19.44 6.77 -16.01
C SER A 243 18.43 6.27 -17.05
N SER A 244 18.94 5.84 -18.20
CA SER A 244 18.14 5.31 -19.31
C SER A 244 17.24 4.14 -18.89
N GLN A 245 17.65 3.34 -17.91
CA GLN A 245 16.86 2.21 -17.40
C GLN A 245 15.60 2.69 -16.66
N LEU A 246 15.72 3.72 -15.82
CA LEU A 246 14.60 4.22 -14.99
C LEU A 246 13.54 4.96 -15.82
N LYS A 247 13.91 5.56 -16.96
CA LYS A 247 12.99 6.31 -17.82
C LYS A 247 11.82 5.46 -18.34
N PHE A 248 12.10 4.22 -18.73
CA PHE A 248 11.10 3.31 -19.30
C PHE A 248 10.14 2.74 -18.25
N GLU A 249 10.57 2.71 -16.98
CA GLU A 249 9.76 2.21 -15.85
C GLU A 249 8.49 3.06 -15.63
N SER A 250 8.50 4.35 -16.02
CA SER A 250 7.31 5.22 -15.92
C SER A 250 6.08 4.68 -16.64
N GLY A 251 6.29 3.90 -17.71
CA GLY A 251 5.23 3.29 -18.51
C GLY A 251 4.61 2.05 -17.88
N LYS A 252 5.16 1.56 -16.77
CA LYS A 252 4.66 0.36 -16.06
C LYS A 252 3.51 0.66 -15.12
N PHE A 253 3.37 1.91 -14.66
CA PHE A 253 2.20 2.31 -13.90
C PHE A 253 0.97 2.46 -14.78
N VAL A 254 -0.19 2.11 -14.23
CA VAL A 254 -1.50 2.27 -14.82
C VAL A 254 -2.39 2.99 -13.82
N LEU A 255 -3.15 3.97 -14.32
CA LEU A 255 -4.27 4.54 -13.60
C LEU A 255 -5.56 3.90 -14.12
N LEU A 256 -6.19 3.10 -13.28
CA LEU A 256 -7.54 2.61 -13.50
C LEU A 256 -8.51 3.62 -12.87
N GLN A 257 -9.60 3.92 -13.56
CA GLN A 257 -10.56 4.92 -13.10
C GLN A 257 -11.98 4.55 -13.49
N ARG A 258 -12.94 4.95 -12.65
CA ARG A 258 -14.36 4.72 -12.86
C ARG A 258 -15.16 5.93 -12.40
N CYS A 259 -16.12 6.34 -13.22
CA CYS A 259 -17.10 7.35 -12.83
C CYS A 259 -18.05 6.82 -11.73
N SER A 260 -18.35 7.66 -10.74
CA SER A 260 -19.45 7.42 -9.78
C SER A 260 -20.83 7.80 -10.35
N CYS A 261 -20.86 8.50 -11.48
CA CYS A 261 -22.09 8.87 -12.19
C CYS A 261 -22.76 7.65 -12.83
N ALA A 262 -24.07 7.49 -12.61
CA ALA A 262 -24.88 6.45 -13.24
C ALA A 262 -25.10 6.66 -14.76
N ALA A 263 -24.68 7.81 -15.30
CA ALA A 263 -24.90 8.20 -16.68
C ALA A 263 -23.59 8.71 -17.30
N LEU A 264 -23.00 7.93 -18.22
CA LEU A 264 -22.52 8.36 -19.53
C LEU A 264 -21.66 7.28 -20.22
N GLU A 265 -21.77 7.26 -21.55
CA GLU A 265 -21.11 6.37 -22.52
C GLU A 265 -19.58 6.55 -22.61
N ARG A 266 -18.95 7.36 -21.72
CA ARG A 266 -17.50 7.59 -21.66
C ARG A 266 -17.03 7.70 -20.19
N PRO A 267 -16.64 6.59 -19.55
CA PRO A 267 -16.31 6.56 -18.12
C PRO A 267 -15.09 7.43 -17.71
N ASN A 268 -14.24 7.84 -18.66
CA ASN A 268 -12.98 8.53 -18.39
C ASN A 268 -13.02 10.08 -18.50
N ASP A 269 -14.09 10.66 -19.04
CA ASP A 269 -14.18 12.13 -19.28
C ASP A 269 -15.18 12.84 -18.35
N CYS A 270 -15.69 12.14 -17.33
CA CYS A 270 -16.67 12.72 -16.43
C CYS A 270 -16.02 13.66 -15.40
N LYS A 271 -16.66 14.81 -15.14
CA LYS A 271 -16.18 15.82 -14.19
C LYS A 271 -15.87 15.30 -12.79
N CYS A 272 -16.62 14.30 -12.29
CA CYS A 272 -16.39 13.75 -10.95
C CYS A 272 -15.02 13.05 -10.80
N VAL A 273 -14.44 12.56 -11.92
CA VAL A 273 -13.10 11.95 -11.96
C VAL A 273 -11.99 13.00 -11.80
N PHE A 274 -12.33 14.28 -11.96
CA PHE A 274 -11.41 15.41 -11.89
C PHE A 274 -11.63 16.26 -10.62
N GLU A 275 -12.24 15.69 -9.57
CA GLU A 275 -12.34 16.35 -8.28
C GLU A 275 -11.06 16.15 -7.45
N PRO A 276 -10.47 17.21 -6.85
CA PRO A 276 -9.31 17.07 -5.97
C PRO A 276 -9.69 16.40 -4.65
N LEU A 277 -8.96 15.34 -4.26
CA LEU A 277 -9.32 14.50 -3.10
C LEU A 277 -9.23 15.20 -1.74
N PHE A 278 -8.26 16.10 -1.55
CA PHE A 278 -8.02 16.78 -0.27
C PHE A 278 -8.40 18.26 -0.32
N PHE A 279 -9.30 18.66 -1.22
CA PHE A 279 -9.73 20.06 -1.32
C PHE A 279 -10.33 20.57 -0.01
N ASP A 280 -11.14 19.74 0.66
CA ASP A 280 -11.86 20.08 1.89
C ASP A 280 -11.02 19.94 3.17
N VAL A 281 -9.79 19.40 3.08
CA VAL A 281 -8.92 19.24 4.25
C VAL A 281 -8.34 20.61 4.61
N PRO A 282 -8.60 21.13 5.83
CA PRO A 282 -8.14 22.45 6.24
C PRO A 282 -6.62 22.50 6.35
N GLN A 283 -6.07 23.71 6.28
CA GLN A 283 -4.68 23.93 6.60
C GLN A 283 -4.44 23.68 8.08
N GLY A 284 -3.32 23.05 8.43
CA GLY A 284 -2.99 22.73 9.80
C GLY A 284 -1.93 21.65 9.92
N LYS A 285 -1.62 21.28 11.17
CA LYS A 285 -0.68 20.20 11.46
C LYS A 285 -1.28 18.86 11.07
N PHE A 286 -0.48 18.02 10.41
CA PHE A 286 -0.88 16.63 10.17
C PHE A 286 -0.87 15.82 11.48
N PHE A 287 -1.69 14.78 11.53
CA PHE A 287 -1.82 13.87 12.66
C PHE A 287 -1.58 12.43 12.21
N ASN A 288 -0.66 11.74 12.87
CA ASN A 288 -0.49 10.30 12.70
C ASN A 288 -1.25 9.59 13.82
N LEU A 289 -2.37 8.99 13.47
CA LEU A 289 -3.20 8.22 14.39
C LEU A 289 -2.56 6.85 14.60
N GLN A 290 -2.54 6.37 15.84
CA GLN A 290 -2.21 4.98 16.09
C GLN A 290 -3.44 4.12 15.79
N LEU A 291 -3.26 3.08 14.96
CA LEU A 291 -4.16 1.94 14.93
C LEU A 291 -4.09 1.33 16.34
N HIS A 292 -5.13 1.49 17.16
CA HIS A 292 -5.12 0.92 18.51
C HIS A 292 -4.83 -0.59 18.44
N ASN A 293 -3.65 -0.94 18.95
CA ASN A 293 -3.26 -2.17 19.61
C ASN A 293 -2.01 -1.85 20.45
N ALA A 294 -2.09 -0.83 21.30
CA ALA A 294 -1.27 -0.81 22.49
C ALA A 294 -1.84 -1.87 23.45
N GLN A 295 -1.72 -3.15 23.09
CA GLN A 295 -1.71 -4.16 24.13
C GLN A 295 -0.54 -3.79 25.03
N LYS A 296 -0.87 -3.34 26.24
CA LYS A 296 0.06 -3.25 27.35
C LYS A 296 0.91 -4.54 27.34
N ARG A 297 2.22 -4.35 27.21
CA ARG A 297 3.30 -5.29 27.55
C ARG A 297 2.84 -6.71 27.89
N HIS A 298 2.95 -7.62 26.94
CA HIS A 298 3.24 -9.01 27.25
C HIS A 298 4.44 -9.44 26.40
N LEU A 299 5.59 -9.47 27.09
CA LEU A 299 6.78 -10.28 26.88
C LEU A 299 7.01 -10.79 25.45
N LEU A 300 8.09 -10.32 24.84
CA LEU A 300 8.71 -10.99 23.70
C LEU A 300 8.74 -12.51 23.99
N PRO A 301 8.31 -13.37 23.06
CA PRO A 301 8.48 -14.82 23.22
C PRO A 301 9.96 -15.14 23.48
N ALA A 302 10.23 -16.18 24.26
CA ALA A 302 11.58 -16.61 24.56
C ALA A 302 12.35 -16.87 23.24
N LEU A 303 13.60 -16.42 23.18
CA LEU A 303 14.47 -16.60 22.03
C LEU A 303 14.51 -18.10 21.67
N PRO A 304 14.21 -18.52 20.43
CA PRO A 304 14.31 -19.91 20.04
C PRO A 304 15.77 -20.41 20.18
N PRO A 305 15.99 -21.69 20.53
CA PRO A 305 17.33 -22.25 20.74
C PRO A 305 18.20 -22.25 19.47
N ILE A 306 17.57 -22.09 18.30
CA ILE A 306 18.24 -21.95 17.01
C ILE A 306 17.60 -20.75 16.32
N VAL A 307 18.40 -19.69 16.15
CA VAL A 307 18.07 -18.53 15.33
C VAL A 307 18.66 -18.78 13.95
N LEU A 308 17.82 -19.16 12.98
CA LEU A 308 18.18 -19.15 11.57
C LEU A 308 17.79 -17.78 11.00
N GLY A 309 18.56 -16.75 11.35
CA GLY A 309 18.28 -15.37 10.95
C GLY A 309 19.38 -14.40 11.39
N ARG A 310 19.62 -13.38 10.57
CA ARG A 310 20.71 -12.38 10.70
C ARG A 310 20.60 -11.61 12.02
N GLU A 311 21.75 -11.23 12.57
CA GLU A 311 21.90 -10.61 13.89
C GLU A 311 20.87 -9.50 14.14
N MET A 312 20.24 -9.57 15.32
CA MET A 312 19.43 -8.51 15.88
C MET A 312 20.37 -7.36 16.25
N GLU A 313 20.51 -6.36 15.39
CA GLU A 313 21.07 -5.06 15.81
C GLU A 313 20.05 -4.38 16.72
N LEU A 314 20.21 -4.64 18.03
CA LEU A 314 19.69 -3.78 19.07
C LEU A 314 20.64 -2.57 19.16
N HIS A 315 20.06 -1.38 18.98
CA HIS A 315 20.58 -0.01 19.19
C HIS A 315 20.96 0.78 17.93
#